data_AF-A0A7C5NIU7-F1
#
_entry.id   AF-A0A7C5NIU7-F1
#
_cell.length_a   1.000
_cell.length_b   1.000
_cell.length_c   1.000
_cell.angle_alpha   90.00
_cell.angle_beta   90.00
_cell.angle_gamma   90.00
#
_symmetry.space_group_name_H-M   'P 1'
#
loop_
_entity.id
_entity.type
_entity.pdbx_description
1 polymer ?
#
loop_
_entity_poly.entity_id
_entity_poly.type
_entity_poly.pdbx_seq_one_letter_code
_entity_poly.pdbx_strand_id
1 'polypeptide(L)'
;MRIDSGIKLGFKDVMIRPKRSTLKSRSLVSLERTFSFMHSDVEWTGVPIMAANMDTVGTFDMAKELSKFRLFTAIHKHYSLKEWETFLSGADDDIYNYIAVSTGT
;
A
#
# COMPACT_ATOMS: atom_id res chain seq x y z
N MET A 1 -0.90 -10.96 -32.45
CA MET A 1 0.02 -10.66 -31.33
C MET A 1 0.86 -9.46 -31.74
N ARG A 2 0.70 -8.30 -31.07
CA ARG A 2 1.49 -7.09 -31.39
C ARG A 2 2.80 -7.17 -30.60
N ILE A 3 3.91 -7.36 -31.30
CA ILE A 3 5.24 -7.42 -30.67
C ILE A 3 5.67 -5.98 -30.40
N ASP A 4 5.95 -5.68 -29.14
CA ASP A 4 6.49 -4.39 -28.71
C ASP A 4 8.02 -4.44 -28.78
N SER A 5 8.59 -3.74 -29.75
CA SER A 5 10.02 -3.70 -30.03
C SER A 5 10.78 -2.61 -29.25
N GLY A 6 10.10 -1.84 -28.40
CA GLY A 6 10.71 -0.75 -27.64
C GLY A 6 11.65 -1.25 -26.55
N ILE A 7 12.65 -0.42 -26.21
CA ILE A 7 13.58 -0.65 -25.09
C ILE A 7 12.78 -0.78 -23.78
N LYS A 8 13.10 -1.79 -22.98
CA LYS A 8 12.50 -2.03 -21.65
C LYS A 8 13.51 -1.69 -20.57
N LEU A 9 13.21 -0.65 -19.78
CA LEU A 9 14.05 -0.23 -18.67
C LEU A 9 13.52 -0.85 -17.38
N GLY A 10 14.39 -1.53 -16.64
CA GLY A 10 14.15 -1.96 -15.26
C GLY A 10 14.81 -1.01 -14.25
N PHE A 11 14.62 -1.29 -12.95
CA PHE A 11 15.19 -0.46 -11.87
C PHE A 11 16.72 -0.37 -11.91
N LYS A 12 17.40 -1.42 -12.37
CA LYS A 12 18.86 -1.46 -12.50
C LYS A 12 19.41 -0.59 -13.63
N ASP A 13 18.56 -0.21 -14.59
CA ASP A 13 18.96 0.51 -15.80
C ASP A 13 18.89 2.03 -15.63
N VAL A 14 18.41 2.51 -14.48
CA VAL A 14 18.13 3.93 -14.23
C VAL A 14 18.65 4.39 -12.86
N MET A 15 18.93 5.69 -12.76
CA MET A 15 19.28 6.34 -11.49
C MET A 15 18.58 7.70 -11.39
N ILE A 16 18.28 8.13 -10.16
CA ILE A 16 17.72 9.46 -9.90
C ILE A 16 18.85 10.49 -9.89
N ARG A 17 18.78 11.49 -10.77
CA ARG A 17 19.75 12.60 -10.79
C ARG A 17 19.53 13.51 -9.57
N PRO A 18 20.56 13.74 -8.71
CA PRO A 18 20.45 14.66 -7.60
C PRO A 18 20.12 16.09 -8.05
N LYS A 19 19.32 16.80 -7.26
CA LYS A 19 18.97 18.22 -7.46
C LYS A 19 19.24 19.01 -6.19
N ARG A 20 19.52 20.32 -6.33
CA ARG A 20 19.66 21.23 -5.19
C ARG A 20 18.34 21.24 -4.41
N SER A 21 18.42 21.08 -3.09
CA SER A 21 17.27 21.06 -2.18
C SER A 21 17.44 22.11 -1.09
N THR A 22 16.32 22.63 -0.60
CA THR A 22 16.26 23.51 0.58
C THR A 22 16.08 22.71 1.88
N LEU A 23 15.78 21.41 1.79
CA LEU A 23 15.61 20.53 2.95
C LEU A 23 16.95 20.31 3.65
N LYS A 24 16.97 20.57 4.96
CA LYS A 24 18.16 20.43 5.82
C LYS A 24 18.27 19.07 6.48
N SER A 25 17.18 18.29 6.52
CA SER A 25 17.12 16.98 7.15
C SER A 25 16.16 16.06 6.40
N ARG A 26 16.43 14.76 6.44
CA ARG A 26 15.54 13.70 5.93
C ARG A 26 14.22 13.62 6.71
N SER A 27 14.22 14.02 7.97
CA SER A 27 13.01 14.03 8.82
C SER A 27 11.96 15.07 8.39
N LEU A 28 12.31 16.00 7.49
CA LEU A 28 11.41 17.01 6.96
C LEU A 28 10.68 16.53 5.69
N VAL A 29 10.97 15.33 5.21
CA VAL A 29 10.31 14.75 4.03
C VAL A 29 9.00 14.10 4.48
N SER A 30 7.88 14.57 3.93
CA SER A 30 6.61 13.84 4.04
C SER A 30 6.51 12.76 2.97
N LEU A 31 6.17 11.55 3.39
CA LEU A 31 5.88 10.42 2.50
C LEU A 31 4.38 10.26 2.24
N GLU A 32 3.54 11.00 2.97
CA GLU A 32 2.09 10.94 2.82
C GLU A 32 1.66 11.54 1.49
N ARG A 33 0.67 10.90 0.86
CA ARG A 33 0.05 11.33 -0.38
C ARG A 33 -1.45 11.23 -0.25
N THR A 34 -2.14 12.23 -0.79
CA THR A 34 -3.59 12.22 -0.93
C THR A 34 -3.94 11.89 -2.38
N PHE A 35 -4.81 10.90 -2.57
CA PHE A 35 -5.33 10.49 -3.87
C PHE A 35 -6.85 10.61 -3.87
N SER A 36 -7.39 11.22 -4.93
CA SER A 36 -8.82 11.17 -5.28
C SER A 36 -8.97 10.13 -6.38
N PHE A 37 -9.79 9.09 -6.16
CA PHE A 37 -9.91 7.99 -7.11
C PHE A 37 -10.81 8.38 -8.30
N MET A 38 -10.43 8.00 -9.53
CA MET A 38 -11.15 8.43 -10.74
C MET A 38 -12.58 7.88 -10.84
N HIS A 39 -12.83 6.70 -10.27
CA HIS A 39 -14.12 5.98 -10.38
C HIS A 39 -14.82 5.83 -9.03
N SER A 40 -14.42 6.60 -8.03
CA SER A 40 -14.99 6.57 -6.68
C SER A 40 -14.88 7.96 -6.06
N ASP A 41 -15.91 8.40 -5.35
CA ASP A 41 -15.91 9.69 -4.64
C ASP A 41 -15.08 9.67 -3.35
N VAL A 42 -14.23 8.65 -3.16
CA VAL A 42 -13.39 8.47 -1.98
C VAL A 42 -12.03 9.13 -2.21
N GLU A 43 -11.61 9.88 -1.19
CA GLU A 43 -10.23 10.35 -1.07
C GLU A 43 -9.49 9.51 -0.02
N TRP A 44 -8.24 9.17 -0.31
CA TRP A 44 -7.39 8.42 0.60
C TRP A 44 -6.08 9.15 0.85
N THR A 45 -5.67 9.24 2.11
CA THR A 45 -4.39 9.84 2.52
C THR A 45 -3.57 8.85 3.33
N GLY A 46 -2.33 8.60 2.90
CA GLY A 46 -1.41 7.71 3.60
C GLY A 46 -0.07 7.58 2.88
N VAL A 47 0.77 6.65 3.34
CA VAL A 47 2.04 6.33 2.68
C VAL A 47 1.77 5.29 1.59
N PRO A 48 2.05 5.58 0.29
CA PRO A 48 1.63 4.73 -0.83
C PRO A 48 2.55 3.52 -1.03
N ILE A 49 2.65 2.69 0.00
CA ILE A 49 3.35 1.41 0.00
C ILE A 49 2.35 0.37 0.52
N MET A 50 2.22 -0.73 -0.22
CA MET A 50 1.24 -1.77 0.08
C MET A 50 1.92 -3.13 0.27
N ALA A 51 1.59 -3.83 1.34
CA ALA A 51 1.92 -5.25 1.45
C ALA A 51 1.13 -6.07 0.42
N ALA A 52 1.81 -6.99 -0.24
CA ALA A 52 1.23 -7.83 -1.28
C ALA A 52 0.22 -8.83 -0.69
N ASN A 53 -0.79 -9.18 -1.47
CA ASN A 53 -1.86 -10.11 -1.11
C ASN A 53 -1.45 -11.60 -1.13
N MET A 54 -0.22 -11.88 -0.74
CA MET A 54 0.30 -13.25 -0.59
C MET A 54 -0.07 -13.79 0.79
N ASP A 55 -0.32 -15.08 0.89
CA ASP A 55 -0.64 -15.81 2.13
C ASP A 55 0.36 -15.55 3.28
N THR A 56 1.62 -15.36 2.94
CA THR A 56 2.73 -15.15 3.90
C THR A 56 3.10 -13.69 4.13
N VAL A 57 2.45 -12.75 3.43
CA VAL A 57 2.76 -11.31 3.50
C VAL A 57 1.55 -10.50 3.93
N GLY A 58 0.41 -10.67 3.24
CA GLY A 58 -0.83 -9.93 3.46
C GLY A 58 -1.66 -10.51 4.60
N THR A 59 -1.07 -10.67 5.78
CA THR A 59 -1.73 -11.21 6.98
C THR A 59 -2.35 -10.10 7.84
N PHE A 60 -3.24 -10.47 8.76
CA PHE A 60 -3.82 -9.52 9.72
C PHE A 60 -2.77 -8.89 10.64
N ASP A 61 -1.77 -9.66 11.07
CA ASP A 61 -0.66 -9.14 11.88
C ASP A 61 0.14 -8.08 11.11
N MET A 62 0.39 -8.32 9.81
CA MET A 62 1.05 -7.33 8.95
C MET A 62 0.22 -6.06 8.81
N ALA A 63 -1.10 -6.18 8.62
CA ALA A 63 -2.01 -5.03 8.58
C ALA A 63 -1.94 -4.19 9.86
N LYS A 64 -1.90 -4.83 11.03
CA LYS A 64 -1.83 -4.15 12.33
C LYS A 64 -0.52 -3.39 12.55
N GLU A 65 0.61 -3.94 12.09
CA GLU A 65 1.89 -3.25 12.24
C GLU A 65 2.09 -2.15 11.19
N LEU A 66 1.67 -2.36 9.94
CA LEU A 66 1.83 -1.37 8.87
C LEU A 66 0.92 -0.15 9.05
N SER A 67 -0.29 -0.32 9.60
CA SER A 67 -1.22 0.79 9.83
C SER A 67 -0.64 1.84 10.79
N LYS A 68 0.21 1.45 11.75
CA LYS A 68 0.91 2.38 12.66
C LYS A 68 1.79 3.39 11.94
N PHE A 69 2.24 3.05 10.73
CA PHE A 69 3.05 3.89 9.87
C PHE A 69 2.25 4.51 8.72
N ARG A 70 0.92 4.34 8.71
CA ARG A 70 0.02 4.73 7.61
C ARG A 70 0.34 4.01 6.29
N LEU A 71 0.92 2.82 6.36
CA LEU A 71 1.13 1.92 5.21
C LEU A 71 -0.08 1.02 5.03
N PHE A 72 -0.24 0.49 3.82
CA PHE A 72 -1.41 -0.26 3.41
C PHE A 72 -1.13 -1.77 3.35
N THR A 73 -2.14 -2.60 3.57
CA THR A 73 -2.04 -4.07 3.40
C THR A 73 -3.18 -4.60 2.55
N ALA A 74 -2.85 -5.24 1.42
CA ALA A 74 -3.82 -6.05 0.69
C ALA A 74 -3.88 -7.43 1.36
N ILE A 75 -4.98 -7.72 2.07
CA ILE A 75 -5.10 -8.95 2.84
C ILE A 75 -5.38 -10.11 1.88
N HIS A 76 -4.71 -11.24 2.10
CA HIS A 76 -4.85 -12.42 1.25
C HIS A 76 -6.27 -13.04 1.34
N LYS A 77 -6.68 -13.76 0.30
CA LYS A 77 -8.06 -14.28 0.15
C LYS A 77 -8.43 -15.51 0.99
N HIS A 78 -7.48 -16.09 1.73
CA HIS A 78 -7.68 -17.37 2.42
C HIS A 78 -8.32 -17.28 3.81
N TYR A 79 -8.59 -16.07 4.32
CA TYR A 79 -9.27 -15.91 5.60
C TYR A 79 -10.78 -16.07 5.46
N SER A 80 -11.36 -16.81 6.41
CA SER A 80 -12.79 -16.93 6.58
C SER A 80 -13.42 -15.65 7.14
N LEU A 81 -14.73 -15.49 6.95
CA LEU A 81 -15.47 -14.35 7.50
C LEU A 81 -15.34 -14.24 9.02
N LYS A 82 -15.30 -15.37 9.72
CA LYS A 82 -15.12 -15.39 11.19
C LYS A 82 -13.77 -14.84 11.63
N GLU A 83 -12.72 -15.11 10.86
CA GLU A 83 -11.38 -14.56 11.14
C GLU A 83 -11.34 -13.05 10.89
N TRP A 84 -12.01 -12.57 9.83
CA TRP A 84 -12.20 -11.13 9.60
C TRP A 84 -12.96 -10.43 10.72
N GLU A 85 -14.09 -11.00 11.17
CA GLU A 85 -14.85 -10.47 12.31
C GLU A 85 -13.98 -10.39 13.57
N THR A 86 -13.20 -11.45 13.84
CA THR A 86 -12.29 -11.48 14.99
C THR A 86 -11.23 -10.39 14.89
N PHE A 87 -10.59 -10.24 13.73
CA PHE A 87 -9.60 -9.20 13.48
C PHE A 87 -10.18 -7.78 13.67
N LEU A 88 -11.32 -7.50 13.05
CA LEU A 88 -11.94 -6.16 13.08
C LEU A 88 -12.49 -5.81 14.47
N SER A 89 -13.01 -6.77 15.23
CA SER A 89 -13.50 -6.52 16.59
C SER A 89 -12.43 -6.05 17.58
N GLY A 90 -11.16 -6.35 17.30
CA GLY A 90 -10.02 -5.97 18.12
C GLY A 90 -9.18 -4.82 17.56
N ALA A 91 -9.64 -4.16 16.50
CA ALA A 91 -8.94 -3.08 15.82
C ALA A 91 -9.70 -1.75 15.94
N ASP A 92 -8.94 -0.64 15.96
CA ASP A 92 -9.53 0.70 15.89
C ASP A 92 -10.05 0.99 14.47
N ASP A 93 -11.08 1.84 14.36
CA ASP A 93 -11.71 2.19 13.08
C ASP A 93 -10.73 2.77 12.05
N ASP A 94 -9.59 3.34 12.48
CA ASP A 94 -8.58 3.84 11.53
C ASP A 94 -7.98 2.72 10.67
N ILE A 95 -8.07 1.46 11.08
CA ILE A 95 -7.58 0.30 10.31
C ILE A 95 -8.24 0.21 8.93
N TYR A 96 -9.49 0.66 8.79
CA TYR A 96 -10.23 0.64 7.53
C TYR A 96 -9.58 1.50 6.44
N ASN A 97 -8.78 2.50 6.83
CA ASN A 97 -8.02 3.33 5.90
C ASN A 97 -6.75 2.63 5.37
N TYR A 98 -6.34 1.50 5.94
CA TYR A 98 -5.03 0.89 5.65
C TYR A 98 -5.12 -0.58 5.22
N ILE A 99 -6.32 -1.08 4.93
CA ILE A 99 -6.52 -2.46 4.50
C ILE A 99 -7.35 -2.53 3.21
N ALA A 100 -7.02 -3.49 2.34
CA ALA A 100 -7.90 -3.89 1.25
C ALA A 100 -8.24 -5.37 1.36
N VAL A 101 -9.46 -5.68 0.93
CA VAL A 101 -9.94 -7.04 0.74
C VAL A 101 -9.50 -7.51 -0.64
N SER A 102 -8.76 -8.61 -0.70
CA SER A 102 -8.44 -9.25 -1.98
C SER A 102 -9.55 -10.21 -2.38
N THR A 103 -10.17 -9.95 -3.53
CA THR A 103 -11.20 -10.81 -4.12
C THR A 103 -10.69 -11.44 -5.42
N GLY A 104 -10.78 -12.75 -5.54
CA GLY A 104 -10.41 -13.46 -6.77
C GLY A 104 -10.41 -14.98 -6.58
N THR A 105 -10.87 -15.73 -7.58
CA THR A 105 -10.95 -17.19 -7.55
C THR A 105 -9.57 -17.84 -7.52
#